data_AF-A0A2N2DD02-F1
#
_entry.id   AF-A0A2N2DD02-F1
#
_cell.length_a   1.000
_cell.length_b   1.000
_cell.length_c   1.000
_cell.angle_alpha   90.00
_cell.angle_beta   90.00
_cell.angle_gamma   90.00
#
_symmetry.space_group_name_H-M   'P 1'
#
loop_
_entity.id
_entity.type
_entity.pdbx_description
1 polymer ?
#
loop_
_entity_poly.entity_id
_entity_poly.type
_entity_poly.pdbx_seq_one_letter_code
_entity_poly.pdbx_strand_id
1 'polypeptide(L)'
;MPKKTLLWNDISDFARGKFDVWTGEGQHVWAEQAWEGIIQAGLADYKDEIERHIVLIRLMALVTMYREFCDLVWQEAFYREDIVSDG
;
A
#
# COMPACT_ATOMS: atom_id res chain seq x y z
N MET A 1 8.20 24.85 -12.85
CA MET A 1 8.36 24.74 -11.38
C MET A 1 9.42 23.69 -11.08
N PRO A 2 10.14 23.78 -9.94
CA PRO A 2 11.07 22.71 -9.55
C PRO A 2 10.30 21.39 -9.36
N LYS A 3 10.93 20.29 -9.76
CA LYS A 3 10.40 18.94 -9.55
C LYS A 3 10.33 18.66 -8.05
N LYS A 4 9.19 18.17 -7.58
CA LYS A 4 8.95 17.75 -6.19
C LYS A 4 8.67 16.25 -6.16
N THR A 5 8.82 15.65 -4.99
CA THR A 5 8.49 14.25 -4.71
C THR A 5 7.44 14.23 -3.61
N LEU A 6 6.40 13.41 -3.76
CA LEU A 6 5.37 13.25 -2.74
C LEU A 6 5.81 12.18 -1.74
N LEU A 7 6.28 12.60 -0.58
CA LEU A 7 6.81 11.71 0.46
C LEU A 7 5.67 11.01 1.20
N TRP A 8 5.96 9.88 1.84
CA TRP A 8 4.98 9.20 2.67
C TRP A 8 4.38 10.11 3.75
N ASN A 9 5.21 10.92 4.41
CA ASN A 9 4.77 11.89 5.42
C ASN A 9 3.80 12.97 4.90
N ASP A 10 3.77 13.22 3.58
CA ASP A 10 2.84 14.20 2.99
C ASP A 10 1.42 13.63 2.82
N ILE A 11 1.28 12.30 2.86
CA ILE A 11 0.04 11.59 2.51
C ILE A 11 -0.41 10.60 3.57
N SER A 12 0.42 10.28 4.56
CA SER A 12 0.17 9.21 5.54
C SER A 12 -1.11 9.41 6.33
N ASP A 13 -1.40 10.64 6.76
CA ASP A 13 -2.64 10.97 7.48
C ASP A 13 -3.91 10.65 6.67
N PHE A 14 -3.87 10.88 5.35
CA PHE A 14 -4.96 10.55 4.45
C PHE A 14 -4.98 9.06 4.08
N ALA A 15 -3.80 8.47 3.87
CA ALA A 15 -3.63 7.13 3.32
C ALA A 15 -3.91 6.04 4.36
N ARG A 16 -3.54 6.24 5.64
CA ARG A 16 -3.62 5.21 6.69
C ARG A 16 -4.98 4.55 6.79
N GLY A 17 -6.05 5.35 6.89
CA GLY A 17 -7.43 4.84 6.98
C GLY A 17 -7.91 4.05 5.75
N LYS A 18 -7.17 4.06 4.64
CA LYS A 18 -7.48 3.26 3.45
C LYS A 18 -6.86 1.86 3.50
N PHE A 19 -5.80 1.69 4.28
CA PHE A 19 -5.10 0.42 4.48
C PHE A 19 -5.59 -0.35 5.71
N ASP A 20 -6.46 0.24 6.54
CA ASP A 20 -7.04 -0.38 7.75
C ASP A 20 -8.04 -1.50 7.41
N VAL A 21 -7.49 -2.64 7.00
CA VAL A 21 -8.25 -3.88 6.75
C VAL A 21 -8.03 -4.89 7.87
N TRP A 22 -6.80 -5.00 8.38
CA TRP A 22 -6.43 -5.89 9.48
C TRP A 22 -6.28 -5.14 10.80
N THR A 23 -6.38 -5.86 11.91
CA THR A 23 -6.03 -5.31 13.23
C THR A 23 -4.51 -5.30 13.42
N GLY A 24 -3.95 -4.17 13.86
CA GLY A 24 -2.51 -4.02 14.14
C GLY A 24 -1.88 -2.88 13.37
N GLU A 25 -0.55 -2.87 13.25
CA GLU A 25 0.22 -1.82 12.54
C GLU A 25 0.89 -2.33 11.25
N GLY A 26 0.85 -3.65 10.99
CA GLY A 26 1.57 -4.28 9.88
C GLY A 26 1.17 -3.72 8.51
N GLN A 27 -0.11 -3.37 8.34
CA GLN A 27 -0.63 -2.74 7.12
C GLN A 27 -0.03 -1.37 6.86
N HIS A 28 0.26 -0.60 7.91
CA HIS A 28 0.84 0.75 7.78
C HIS A 28 2.32 0.68 7.43
N VAL A 29 3.06 -0.24 8.05
CA VAL A 29 4.46 -0.51 7.71
C VAL A 29 4.57 -0.98 6.26
N TRP A 30 3.69 -1.88 5.82
CA TRP A 30 3.64 -2.33 4.43
C TRP A 30 3.36 -1.18 3.47
N ALA A 31 2.38 -0.33 3.78
CA ALA A 31 2.01 0.80 2.92
C ALA A 31 3.15 1.82 2.77
N GLU A 32 3.86 2.13 3.86
CA GLU A 32 5.04 3.00 3.84
C GLU A 32 6.16 2.42 2.97
N GLN A 33 6.49 1.14 3.16
CA GLN A 33 7.52 0.46 2.35
C GLN A 33 7.16 0.37 0.87
N ALA A 34 5.90 0.08 0.56
CA ALA A 34 5.42 0.03 -0.81
C ALA A 34 5.48 1.42 -1.47
N TRP A 35 5.13 2.48 -0.73
CA TRP A 35 5.25 3.85 -1.22
C TRP A 35 6.71 4.27 -1.43
N GLU A 36 7.61 3.88 -0.54
CA GLU A 36 9.05 4.11 -0.71
C GLU A 36 9.57 3.48 -2.01
N GLY A 37 9.08 2.30 -2.40
CA GLY A 37 9.37 1.71 -3.72
C GLY A 37 8.91 2.58 -4.90
N ILE A 38 7.75 3.22 -4.79
CA ILE A 38 7.23 4.17 -5.80
C ILE A 38 8.11 5.43 -5.87
N ILE A 39 8.60 5.91 -4.73
CA ILE A 39 9.55 7.03 -4.66
C ILE A 39 10.86 6.68 -5.36
N GLN A 40 11.46 5.53 -5.04
CA GLN A 40 12.72 5.08 -5.61
C GLN A 40 12.63 4.85 -7.13
N ALA A 41 11.46 4.47 -7.63
CA ALA A 41 11.19 4.36 -9.06
C ALA A 41 10.98 5.72 -9.77
N GLY A 42 10.99 6.84 -9.04
CA GLY A 42 10.73 8.18 -9.58
C GLY A 42 9.26 8.41 -9.95
N LEU A 43 8.36 7.56 -9.46
CA LEU A 43 6.92 7.59 -9.78
C LEU A 43 6.11 8.45 -8.79
N ALA A 44 6.73 8.91 -7.72
CA ALA A 44 6.14 9.87 -6.78
C ALA A 44 6.42 11.33 -7.13
N ASP A 45 7.09 11.57 -8.27
CA ASP A 45 7.54 12.90 -8.65
C ASP A 45 6.49 13.68 -9.47
N TYR A 46 6.44 14.99 -9.26
CA TYR A 46 5.53 15.91 -9.94
C TYR A 46 6.10 17.32 -10.06
N LYS A 47 5.62 18.10 -11.03
CA LYS A 47 6.00 19.50 -11.27
C LYS A 47 4.81 20.46 -11.19
N ASP A 48 3.59 19.95 -11.32
CA ASP A 48 2.35 20.72 -11.24
C ASP A 48 1.23 19.90 -10.61
N GLU A 49 0.06 20.52 -10.46
CA GLU A 49 -1.09 19.85 -9.84
C GLU A 49 -1.62 18.69 -10.68
N ILE A 50 -1.54 18.73 -12.01
CA ILE A 50 -2.02 17.62 -12.84
C ILE A 50 -1.15 16.39 -12.59
N GLU A 51 0.17 16.55 -12.64
CA GLU A 51 1.12 15.48 -12.31
C GLU A 51 0.96 15.01 -10.85
N ARG A 52 0.70 15.93 -9.91
CA ARG A 52 0.43 15.58 -8.51
C ARG A 52 -0.79 14.66 -8.38
N HIS A 53 -1.87 14.93 -9.12
CA HIS A 53 -3.03 14.05 -9.13
C HIS A 53 -2.72 12.68 -9.76
N ILE A 54 -1.84 12.62 -10.77
CA ILE A 54 -1.37 11.34 -11.32
C ILE A 54 -0.61 10.53 -10.26
N VAL A 55 0.24 11.18 -9.46
CA VAL A 55 0.92 10.53 -8.33
C VAL A 55 -0.10 10.01 -7.30
N LEU A 56 -1.13 10.79 -6.98
CA LEU A 56 -2.21 10.35 -6.07
C LEU A 56 -3.04 9.19 -6.65
N ILE A 57 -3.22 9.11 -7.97
CA ILE A 57 -3.86 7.95 -8.62
C ILE A 57 -3.02 6.68 -8.38
N ARG A 58 -1.68 6.78 -8.39
CA ARG A 58 -0.80 5.64 -8.06
C ARG A 58 -0.97 5.20 -6.60
N LEU A 59 -1.16 6.15 -5.68
CA LEU A 59 -1.50 5.82 -4.29
C LEU A 59 -2.84 5.06 -4.22
N MET A 60 -3.87 5.54 -4.93
CA MET A 60 -5.16 4.85 -4.97
C MET A 60 -5.05 3.46 -5.60
N ALA A 61 -4.23 3.30 -6.64
CA ALA A 61 -3.97 1.98 -7.22
C ALA A 61 -3.29 1.04 -6.21
N LEU A 62 -2.33 1.54 -5.42
CA LEU A 62 -1.69 0.76 -4.36
C LEU A 62 -2.68 0.34 -3.26
N VAL A 63 -3.58 1.26 -2.86
CA VAL A 63 -4.69 0.96 -1.95
C VAL A 63 -5.56 -0.16 -2.52
N THR A 64 -5.97 -0.06 -3.78
CA THR A 64 -6.81 -1.07 -4.42
C THR A 64 -6.11 -2.43 -4.44
N MET A 65 -4.85 -2.49 -4.88
CA MET A 65 -4.06 -3.73 -4.90
C MET A 65 -3.95 -4.36 -3.51
N TYR A 66 -3.74 -3.54 -2.48
CA TYR A 66 -3.68 -4.03 -1.10
C TYR A 66 -5.03 -4.61 -0.65
N ARG A 67 -6.14 -3.92 -0.95
CA ARG A 67 -7.48 -4.38 -0.57
C ARG A 67 -7.86 -5.65 -1.32
N GLU A 68 -7.54 -5.76 -2.60
CA GLU A 68 -7.72 -6.99 -3.38
C GLU A 68 -6.90 -8.15 -2.81
N PHE A 69 -5.64 -7.89 -2.42
CA PHE A 69 -4.82 -8.88 -1.72
C PHE A 69 -5.47 -9.31 -0.39
N CYS A 70 -5.97 -8.34 0.40
CA CYS A 70 -6.65 -8.66 1.65
C CYS A 70 -7.93 -9.47 1.43
N ASP A 71 -8.72 -9.13 0.41
CA ASP A 71 -9.94 -9.86 0.04
C ASP A 71 -9.60 -11.31 -0.37
N LEU A 72 -8.52 -11.52 -1.12
CA LEU A 72 -8.02 -12.86 -1.47
C LEU A 72 -7.55 -13.64 -0.24
N VAL A 73 -6.83 -13.00 0.68
CA VAL A 73 -6.39 -13.61 1.95
C VAL A 73 -7.57 -13.89 2.87
N TRP A 74 -8.60 -13.04 2.87
CA TRP A 74 -9.83 -13.23 3.63
C TRP A 74 -10.69 -14.38 3.07
N GLN A 75 -10.50 -14.75 1.80
CA GLN A 75 -11.00 -15.99 1.20
C GLN A 75 -10.06 -17.20 1.44
N GLU A 76 -9.10 -17.07 2.37
CA GLU A 76 -8.13 -18.04 2.90
C GLU A 76 -7.46 -19.01 1.90
N ALA A 77 -6.13 -19.04 1.89
CA ALA A 77 -5.41 -20.29 1.69
C ALA A 77 -4.28 -20.41 2.72
N PHE A 78 -4.59 -21.07 3.84
CA PHE A 78 -3.58 -21.70 4.69
C PHE A 78 -4.06 -23.09 5.12
N TYR A 79 -3.99 -24.07 4.20
CA TYR A 79 -3.85 -25.46 4.64
C TYR A 79 -2.38 -25.68 5.02
N ARG A 80 -2.06 -25.44 6.29
CA ARG A 80 -0.98 -26.21 6.91
C ARG A 80 -1.59 -27.52 7.36
N GLU A 81 -1.50 -28.55 6.53
CA GLU A 81 -1.54 -29.93 7.00
C GLU A 81 -0.22 -30.26 7.73
N ASP A 82 0.14 -29.44 8.72
CA ASP A 82 1.07 -29.89 9.75
C ASP A 82 0.15 -30.51 10.81
N ILE A 83 0.30 -31.82 11.07
CA ILE A 83 -0.39 -32.60 12.12
C ILE A 83 -1.66 -33.32 11.64
N VAL A 84 -1.50 -34.31 10.76
CA VAL A 84 -2.04 -35.64 11.10
C VAL A 84 -0.94 -36.33 11.92
N SER A 85 -0.96 -36.09 13.23
CA SER A 85 -0.39 -37.03 14.18
C SER A 85 -1.48 -38.07 14.46
N ASP A 86 -1.10 -39.33 14.28
CA ASP A 86 -1.68 -40.55 14.83
C ASP A 86 -3.17 -40.86 14.57
N GLY A 87 -3.35 -41.93 13.80
CA GLY A 87 -4.54 -42.77 13.71
C GLY A 87 -4.20 -44.06 12.97
#